data_AF-A0A517DYB9-F1
#
_entry.id   AF-A0A517DYB9-F1
#
_cell.length_a   1.000
_cell.length_b   1.000
_cell.length_c   1.000
_cell.angle_alpha   90.00
_cell.angle_beta   90.00
_cell.angle_gamma   90.00
#
_symmetry.space_group_name_H-M   'P 1'
#
loop_
_entity.id
_entity.type
_entity.pdbx_description
1 polymer ?
#
loop_
_entity_poly.entity_id
_entity_poly.type
_entity_poly.pdbx_seq_one_letter_code
_entity_poly.pdbx_strand_id
1 'polypeptide(L)'
;MRAFTMHILLNVEFGEDIVVNQDILNQNDANTQKLNWEAFIKQDVLNFLMAHNLQAITVDDGAGKKGVIKRSAKGELAVQITSNEKL
;
A
#
# COMPACT_ATOMS: atom_id res chain seq x y z
N MET A 1 -44.60 37.54 -23.83
CA MET A 1 -44.40 36.58 -22.72
C MET A 1 -43.08 36.94 -22.04
N ARG A 2 -43.09 37.25 -20.74
CA ARG A 2 -41.88 37.61 -19.98
C ARG A 2 -41.33 36.34 -19.31
N ALA A 3 -40.05 36.06 -19.50
CA ALA A 3 -39.38 34.94 -18.85
C ALA A 3 -39.29 35.18 -17.34
N PHE A 4 -39.70 34.19 -16.55
CA PHE A 4 -39.56 34.19 -15.09
C PHE A 4 -38.34 33.34 -14.75
N THR A 5 -37.27 33.96 -14.26
CA THR A 5 -36.11 33.23 -13.74
C THR A 5 -36.39 32.83 -12.29
N MET A 6 -36.59 31.54 -12.08
CA MET A 6 -36.67 30.96 -10.74
C MET A 6 -35.25 30.66 -10.24
N HIS A 7 -34.83 31.34 -9.17
CA HIS A 7 -33.57 31.05 -8.48
C HIS A 7 -33.85 30.02 -7.37
N ILE A 8 -33.28 28.83 -7.47
CA ILE A 8 -33.28 27.84 -6.39
C ILE A 8 -32.06 28.16 -5.51
N LEU A 9 -32.31 28.54 -4.25
CA LEU A 9 -31.28 28.62 -3.22
C LEU A 9 -31.10 27.21 -2.63
N LEU A 10 -29.98 26.56 -2.93
CA LEU A 10 -29.57 25.35 -2.21
C LEU A 10 -28.98 25.79 -0.87
N ASN A 11 -29.74 25.62 0.22
CA ASN A 11 -29.17 25.69 1.56
C ASN A 11 -28.28 24.46 1.76
N VAL A 12 -26.96 24.64 1.66
CA VAL A 12 -26.01 23.69 2.25
C VAL A 12 -25.91 24.06 3.73
N GLU A 13 -26.62 23.32 4.58
CA GLU A 13 -26.37 23.36 6.01
C GLU A 13 -25.02 22.68 6.26
N PHE A 14 -23.99 23.47 6.53
CA PHE A 14 -22.72 22.97 7.08
C PHE A 14 -22.94 22.59 8.55
N GLY A 15 -23.66 21.48 8.73
CA GLY A 15 -23.94 20.84 10.01
C GLY A 15 -22.98 19.69 10.23
N GLU A 16 -21.77 20.04 10.64
CA GLU A 16 -20.79 19.31 11.46
C GLU A 16 -19.44 19.90 11.09
N ASP A 17 -18.81 20.54 12.06
CA ASP A 17 -17.40 20.87 11.97
C ASP A 17 -16.68 19.59 11.59
N ILE A 18 -16.15 19.54 10.35
CA ILE A 18 -15.11 18.58 10.03
C ILE A 18 -13.96 19.00 10.93
N VAL A 19 -13.93 18.45 12.14
CA VAL A 19 -12.70 18.33 12.90
C VAL A 19 -11.82 17.51 11.99
N VAL A 20 -11.00 18.21 11.20
CA VAL A 20 -9.84 17.61 10.57
C VAL A 20 -8.99 17.14 11.74
N ASN A 21 -9.26 15.91 12.18
CA ASN A 21 -8.42 15.22 13.13
C ASN A 21 -7.07 15.16 12.42
N GLN A 22 -6.15 16.03 12.82
CA GLN A 22 -4.79 16.02 12.29
C GLN A 22 -4.10 14.69 12.58
N ASP A 23 -4.70 13.84 13.41
CA ASP A 23 -4.37 12.42 13.58
C ASP A 23 -4.49 11.60 12.28
N ILE A 24 -5.33 11.99 11.31
CA ILE A 24 -5.40 11.30 10.01
C ILE A 24 -4.20 11.68 9.11
N LEU A 25 -3.60 12.85 9.32
CA LEU A 25 -2.39 13.30 8.63
C LEU A 25 -1.11 12.98 9.42
N ASN A 26 -1.25 12.40 10.61
CA ASN A 26 -0.15 11.95 11.45
C ASN A 26 0.08 10.44 11.38
N GLN A 27 -0.17 9.82 10.22
CA GLN A 27 0.59 8.62 9.81
C GLN A 27 2.01 8.98 9.32
N ASN A 28 2.55 10.08 9.86
CA ASN A 28 3.97 10.42 9.88
C ASN A 28 4.59 10.01 11.22
N ASP A 29 4.14 8.91 11.83
CA ASP A 29 5.04 8.07 12.62
C ASP A 29 5.96 7.39 11.59
N ALA A 30 7.11 7.92 11.18
CA ALA A 30 8.27 8.21 12.04
C ALA A 30 8.53 7.17 13.14
N ASN A 31 7.89 5.99 13.09
CA ASN A 31 8.45 4.82 13.68
C ASN A 31 9.35 4.22 12.61
N THR A 32 10.65 4.40 12.79
CA THR A 32 11.72 3.61 12.22
C THR A 32 11.46 2.12 12.45
N GLN A 33 10.45 1.55 11.78
CA GLN A 33 10.46 0.15 11.42
C GLN A 33 11.67 0.05 10.52
N LYS A 34 12.80 -0.31 11.11
CA LYS A 34 13.96 -0.84 10.41
C LYS A 34 13.38 -1.75 9.34
N LEU A 35 13.34 -1.28 8.08
CA LEU A 35 12.63 -1.94 6.99
C LEU A 35 13.20 -3.35 6.93
N ASN A 36 12.49 -4.29 7.54
CA ASN A 36 12.97 -5.64 7.67
C ASN A 36 12.74 -6.24 6.30
N TRP A 37 13.82 -6.32 5.53
CA TRP A 37 13.80 -6.84 4.18
C TRP A 37 13.02 -8.16 4.10
N GLU A 38 13.20 -9.05 5.07
CA GLU A 38 12.45 -10.30 5.10
C GLU A 38 10.94 -10.11 5.30
N ALA A 39 10.55 -9.20 6.19
CA ALA A 39 9.15 -8.91 6.45
C ALA A 39 8.47 -8.30 5.22
N PHE A 40 9.14 -7.35 4.57
CA PHE A 40 8.67 -6.76 3.30
C PHE A 40 8.46 -7.82 2.21
N ILE A 41 9.41 -8.75 2.04
CA ILE A 41 9.25 -9.85 1.08
C ILE A 41 8.09 -10.78 1.49
N LYS A 42 8.01 -11.20 2.76
CA LYS A 42 7.01 -12.18 3.22
C LYS A 42 5.59 -11.62 3.33
N GLN A 43 5.43 -10.30 3.39
CA GLN A 43 4.14 -9.65 3.57
C GLN A 43 3.73 -8.88 2.31
N ASP A 44 4.38 -7.77 2.01
CA ASP A 44 3.96 -6.88 0.92
C ASP A 44 4.11 -7.54 -0.45
N VAL A 45 5.28 -8.11 -0.72
CA VAL A 45 5.57 -8.75 -2.02
C VAL A 45 4.74 -10.03 -2.20
N LEU A 46 4.56 -10.81 -1.12
CA LEU A 46 3.70 -12.00 -1.16
C LEU A 46 2.24 -11.62 -1.42
N ASN A 47 1.71 -10.64 -0.69
CA ASN A 47 0.33 -10.17 -0.86
C ASN A 47 0.10 -9.66 -2.29
N PHE A 48 1.06 -8.92 -2.85
CA PHE A 48 1.00 -8.47 -4.24
C PHE A 48 0.95 -9.65 -5.23
N LEU A 49 1.80 -10.66 -5.05
CA LEU A 49 1.78 -11.88 -5.88
C LEU A 49 0.41 -12.57 -5.82
N MET A 50 -0.19 -12.67 -4.63
CA MET A 50 -1.50 -13.31 -4.46
C MET A 50 -2.63 -12.48 -5.08
N ALA A 51 -2.65 -11.17 -4.83
CA ALA A 51 -3.68 -10.25 -5.32
C ALA A 51 -3.73 -10.17 -6.84
N HIS A 52 -2.57 -10.26 -7.50
CA HIS A 52 -2.46 -10.23 -8.96
C HIS A 52 -2.36 -11.62 -9.60
N ASN A 53 -2.57 -12.68 -8.82
CA ASN A 53 -2.50 -14.08 -9.25
C ASN A 53 -1.23 -14.41 -10.06
N LEU A 54 -0.09 -13.88 -9.62
CA LEU A 54 1.19 -14.09 -10.28
C LEU A 54 1.77 -15.45 -9.91
N GLN A 55 2.45 -16.09 -10.86
CA GLN A 55 3.15 -17.36 -10.61
C GLN A 55 4.48 -17.14 -9.90
N ALA A 56 5.15 -16.02 -10.16
CA ALA A 56 6.43 -15.68 -9.55
C ALA A 56 6.65 -14.17 -9.50
N ILE A 57 7.42 -13.72 -8.53
CA ILE A 57 7.92 -12.35 -8.43
C ILE A 57 9.36 -12.37 -7.91
N THR A 58 10.17 -11.45 -8.42
CA THR A 58 11.56 -11.23 -7.99
C THR A 58 11.73 -9.75 -7.68
N VAL A 59 12.25 -9.44 -6.50
CA VAL A 59 12.50 -8.08 -6.03
C VAL A 59 13.97 -7.97 -5.63
N ASP A 60 14.61 -6.88 -6.03
CA ASP A 60 16.02 -6.59 -5.79
C ASP A 60 16.12 -5.18 -5.18
N ASP A 61 16.89 -5.04 -4.10
CA ASP A 61 17.06 -3.74 -3.43
C ASP A 61 18.18 -2.87 -4.05
N GLY A 62 18.90 -3.39 -5.05
CA GLY A 62 20.03 -2.71 -5.69
C GLY A 62 21.30 -2.66 -4.85
N ALA A 63 21.26 -3.13 -3.60
CA ALA A 63 22.38 -3.20 -2.65
C ALA A 63 22.82 -4.64 -2.37
N GLY A 64 22.31 -5.61 -3.13
CA GLY A 64 22.71 -7.01 -3.06
C GLY A 64 21.77 -7.90 -2.24
N LYS A 65 20.61 -7.39 -1.79
CA LYS A 65 19.54 -8.21 -1.25
C LYS A 65 18.52 -8.52 -2.32
N LYS A 66 18.10 -9.77 -2.37
CA LYS A 66 17.15 -10.28 -3.36
C LYS A 66 16.09 -11.13 -2.69
N GLY A 67 14.83 -10.92 -3.08
CA GLY A 67 13.67 -11.71 -2.67
C GLY A 67 13.06 -12.37 -3.91
N VAL A 68 12.79 -13.66 -3.84
CA VAL A 68 12.14 -14.42 -4.90
C VAL A 68 10.98 -15.18 -4.28
N ILE A 69 9.77 -15.01 -4.82
CA ILE A 69 8.60 -15.77 -4.42
C ILE A 69 8.09 -16.50 -5.66
N LYS A 70 7.88 -17.81 -5.53
CA LYS A 70 7.34 -18.67 -6.59
C LYS A 70 6.17 -19.49 -6.07
N ARG A 71 5.12 -19.59 -6.87
CA ARG A 71 3.98 -20.47 -6.64
C ARG A 71 4.14 -21.71 -7.53
N SER A 72 4.10 -22.88 -6.92
CA SER A 72 4.10 -24.15 -7.64
C SER A 72 2.77 -24.36 -8.35
N ALA A 73 2.73 -25.26 -9.34
CA ALA A 73 1.48 -25.62 -10.03
C ALA A 73 0.41 -26.22 -9.08
N LYS A 74 0.83 -26.68 -7.89
CA LYS A 74 -0.05 -27.21 -6.83
C LYS A 74 -0.50 -26.14 -5.83
N GLY A 75 -0.08 -24.88 -6.02
CA GLY A 75 -0.41 -23.76 -5.14
C GLY A 75 0.53 -23.55 -3.95
N GLU A 76 1.59 -24.36 -3.83
CA GLU A 76 2.58 -24.21 -2.75
C GLU A 76 3.45 -22.97 -2.98
N LEU A 77 3.75 -22.23 -1.93
CA LEU A 77 4.56 -21.01 -1.99
C LEU A 77 5.98 -21.29 -1.51
N ALA A 78 6.96 -20.94 -2.34
CA ALA A 78 8.37 -20.96 -1.99
C ALA A 78 8.91 -19.53 -1.96
N VAL A 79 9.50 -19.14 -0.83
CA VAL A 79 10.14 -17.83 -0.62
C VAL A 79 11.63 -18.04 -0.45
N GLN A 80 12.45 -17.37 -1.25
CA GLN A 80 13.89 -17.33 -1.14
C GLN A 80 14.33 -15.89 -0.91
N ILE A 81 15.09 -15.66 0.15
CA ILE A 81 15.67 -14.35 0.48
C ILE A 81 17.18 -14.53 0.56
N THR A 82 17.90 -13.72 -0.20
CA THR A 82 19.36 -13.65 -0.17
C THR A 82 19.77 -12.27 0.32
N SER A 83 20.67 -12.20 1.29
CA SER A 83 21.31 -10.96 1.74
C SER A 83 22.82 -11.18 1.72
N ASN A 84 23.53 -10.48 0.83
CA ASN A 84 24.99 -10.41 0.90
C ASN A 84 25.39 -9.26 1.83
N GLU A 85 25.53 -9.53 3.11
CA GLU A 85 26.20 -8.59 4.02
C GLU A 85 27.71 -8.74 3.83
N LYS A 86 28.38 -7.69 3.34
CA LYS A 86 29.83 -7.56 3.50
C LYS A 86 30.08 -7.07 4.92
N LEU A 87 30.64 -7.93 5.77
CA LEU A 87 31.19 -7.59 7.09
C LEU A 87 32.45 -6.73 6.93
#